data_AF-A0A7Z0HD34-F1
#
_entry.id   AF-A0A7Z0HD34-F1
#
_cell.length_a   1.000
_cell.length_b   1.000
_cell.length_c   1.000
_cell.angle_alpha   90.00
_cell.angle_beta   90.00
_cell.angle_gamma   90.00
#
_symmetry.space_group_name_H-M   'P 1'
#
loop_
_entity.id
_entity.type
_entity.pdbx_description
1 polymer ?
#
loop_
_entity_poly.entity_id
_entity_poly.type
_entity_poly.pdbx_seq_one_letter_code
_entity_poly.pdbx_strand_id
1 'polypeptide(L)'
;MIDGIWWLVILFAVIAVLWFVAKSRGAKAGEKHSGAKSKNATPNDALQKTSAILKQHFADYRVTRKANHLLVSKQDKKIAMITIDKKIAEGQRRLGDVPVINYHRIPSRAQLTANLQDAE
;
A
#
# COMPACT_ATOMS: atom_id res chain seq x y z
N MET A 1 13.47 2.97 53.58
CA MET A 1 14.63 2.75 52.70
C MET A 1 14.31 1.51 51.88
N ILE A 2 14.12 1.64 50.57
CA ILE A 2 13.98 0.45 49.72
C ILE A 2 15.34 -0.25 49.74
N ASP A 3 15.38 -1.42 50.38
CA ASP A 3 16.58 -2.24 50.52
C ASP A 3 17.15 -2.56 49.13
N GLY A 4 18.48 -2.60 48.99
CA GLY A 4 19.14 -2.61 47.66
C GLY A 4 18.70 -3.75 46.74
N ILE A 5 18.24 -4.85 47.34
CA ILE A 5 17.75 -6.05 46.64
C ILE A 5 16.28 -5.89 46.18
N TRP A 6 15.48 -5.10 46.88
CA TRP A 6 14.06 -4.92 46.56
C TRP A 6 13.85 -4.15 45.25
N TRP A 7 14.81 -3.31 44.86
CA TRP A 7 14.79 -2.63 43.56
C TRP A 7 14.89 -3.62 42.39
N LEU A 8 15.62 -4.74 42.55
CA LEU A 8 15.73 -5.77 41.50
C LEU A 8 14.39 -6.46 41.25
N VAL A 9 13.58 -6.70 42.28
CA VAL A 9 12.25 -7.29 42.13
C VAL A 9 11.33 -6.38 41.33
N ILE A 10 11.36 -5.07 41.63
CA ILE A 10 10.58 -4.06 40.89
C ILE A 10 11.06 -4.00 39.42
N LEU A 11 12.37 -4.03 39.19
CA LEU A 11 12.95 -4.00 37.85
C LEU A 11 12.50 -5.22 37.03
N PHE A 12 12.58 -6.44 37.60
CA PHE A 12 12.13 -7.66 36.93
C PHE A 12 10.61 -7.65 36.66
N ALA A 13 9.81 -7.12 37.57
CA ALA A 13 8.37 -6.98 37.36
C ALA A 13 8.05 -6.03 36.19
N VAL A 14 8.73 -4.90 36.09
CA VAL A 14 8.58 -3.95 34.97
C VAL A 14 9.02 -4.58 33.65
N ILE A 15 10.15 -5.31 33.64
CA ILE A 15 10.63 -6.03 32.46
C ILE A 15 9.61 -7.10 32.03
N ALA A 16 9.04 -7.87 32.96
CA ALA A 16 8.03 -8.88 32.65
C ALA A 16 6.75 -8.26 32.07
N VAL A 17 6.28 -7.14 32.61
CA VAL A 17 5.12 -6.41 32.07
C VAL A 17 5.41 -5.86 30.67
N LEU A 18 6.56 -5.22 30.47
CA LEU A 18 6.96 -4.72 29.14
C LEU A 18 7.13 -5.85 28.13
N TRP A 19 7.71 -6.97 28.55
CA TRP A 19 7.87 -8.15 27.71
C TRP A 19 6.53 -8.80 27.38
N PHE A 20 5.59 -8.88 28.33
CA PHE A 20 4.24 -9.38 28.09
C PHE A 20 3.43 -8.45 27.16
N VAL A 21 3.56 -7.14 27.32
CA VAL A 21 2.98 -6.13 26.41
C VAL A 21 3.61 -6.24 25.01
N ALA A 22 4.92 -6.44 24.91
CA ALA A 22 5.59 -6.65 23.62
C ALA A 22 5.21 -7.99 22.99
N LYS A 23 5.11 -9.07 23.77
CA LYS A 23 4.72 -10.42 23.32
C LYS A 23 3.27 -10.45 22.83
N SER A 24 2.35 -9.80 23.56
CA SER A 24 0.96 -9.64 23.12
C SER A 24 0.85 -8.76 21.86
N ARG A 25 1.73 -7.78 21.68
CA ARG A 25 1.86 -7.01 20.43
C ARG A 25 2.58 -7.77 19.31
N GLY A 26 3.29 -8.86 19.62
CA GLY A 26 4.09 -9.67 18.70
C GLY A 26 3.33 -10.79 17.97
N ALA A 27 2.04 -10.97 18.24
CA ALA A 27 1.16 -11.79 17.39
C ALA A 27 0.46 -10.88 16.37
N LYS A 28 1.09 -10.69 15.20
CA LYS A 28 0.51 -10.07 13.99
C LYS A 28 -0.16 -8.71 14.27
N ALA A 29 0.57 -7.59 14.21
CA ALA A 29 0.96 -6.98 12.94
C ALA A 29 -0.05 -7.31 11.81
N GLY A 30 -1.23 -6.70 11.94
CA GLY A 30 -2.35 -6.78 11.03
C GLY A 30 -3.34 -5.70 11.42
N GLU A 31 -2.88 -4.45 11.38
CA GLU A 31 -3.67 -3.28 11.71
C GLU A 31 -4.97 -3.28 10.89
N LYS A 32 -6.07 -3.20 11.62
CA LYS A 32 -7.41 -3.00 11.10
C LYS A 32 -7.43 -1.68 10.34
N HIS A 33 -7.60 -1.74 9.03
CA HIS A 33 -8.43 -0.74 8.38
C HIS A 33 -9.84 -1.30 8.24
N SER A 34 -10.70 -0.71 9.05
CA SER A 34 -12.15 -0.60 8.91
C SER A 34 -12.54 -0.49 7.43
N GLY A 35 -12.81 -1.63 6.82
CA GLY A 35 -13.41 -1.73 5.50
C GLY A 35 -14.67 -2.54 5.68
N ALA A 36 -15.80 -1.86 5.75
CA ALA A 36 -17.10 -2.49 5.61
C ALA A 36 -17.00 -3.53 4.49
N LYS A 37 -17.51 -4.74 4.78
CA LYS A 37 -17.67 -5.84 3.84
C LYS A 37 -18.48 -5.32 2.65
N SER A 38 -17.79 -4.74 1.65
CA SER A 38 -18.38 -4.32 0.39
C SER A 38 -18.72 -5.61 -0.35
N LYS A 39 -19.96 -6.04 -0.16
CA LYS A 39 -20.60 -7.12 -0.92
C LYS A 39 -20.85 -6.71 -2.37
N ASN A 40 -19.84 -6.16 -3.06
CA ASN A 40 -19.89 -5.76 -4.47
C ASN A 40 -18.52 -5.99 -5.12
N ALA A 41 -18.03 -7.23 -5.08
CA ALA A 41 -16.79 -7.61 -5.75
C ALA A 41 -17.04 -7.95 -7.23
N THR A 42 -17.44 -6.93 -8.01
CA THR A 42 -17.21 -6.91 -9.46
C THR A 42 -16.60 -5.57 -9.95
N PRO A 43 -15.44 -5.10 -9.41
CA PRO A 43 -14.64 -4.10 -10.13
C PRO A 43 -13.19 -4.53 -10.47
N ASN A 44 -12.76 -5.75 -10.14
CA ASN A 44 -11.32 -6.09 -10.15
C ASN A 44 -10.78 -6.70 -11.47
N ASP A 45 -11.52 -6.60 -12.58
CA ASP A 45 -11.02 -7.05 -13.90
C ASP A 45 -10.21 -5.95 -14.60
N ALA A 46 -10.60 -4.68 -14.45
CA ALA A 46 -9.95 -3.57 -15.13
C ALA A 46 -8.49 -3.36 -14.67
N LEU A 47 -8.23 -3.40 -13.35
CA LEU A 47 -6.87 -3.31 -12.81
C LEU A 47 -6.03 -4.53 -13.22
N GLN A 48 -6.64 -5.70 -13.31
CA GLN A 48 -5.96 -6.92 -13.74
C GLN A 48 -5.53 -6.83 -15.21
N LYS A 49 -6.45 -6.44 -16.09
CA LYS A 49 -6.18 -6.20 -17.51
C LYS A 49 -5.12 -5.13 -17.70
N THR A 50 -5.23 -4.03 -16.96
CA THR A 50 -4.22 -2.96 -16.99
C THR A 50 -2.85 -3.48 -16.55
N SER A 51 -2.78 -4.28 -15.48
CA SER A 51 -1.51 -4.87 -15.05
C SER A 51 -0.90 -5.83 -16.08
N ALA A 52 -1.73 -6.57 -16.84
CA ALA A 52 -1.26 -7.44 -17.91
C ALA A 52 -0.68 -6.61 -19.07
N ILE A 53 -1.35 -5.53 -19.46
CA ILE A 53 -0.87 -4.58 -20.47
C ILE A 53 0.47 -3.98 -20.04
N LEU A 54 0.58 -3.52 -18.77
CA LEU A 54 1.85 -2.98 -18.30
C LEU A 54 2.96 -4.03 -18.33
N LYS A 55 2.73 -5.23 -17.81
CA LYS A 55 3.76 -6.30 -17.80
C LYS A 55 4.21 -6.69 -19.20
N GLN A 56 3.30 -6.68 -20.19
CA GLN A 56 3.62 -7.06 -21.57
C GLN A 56 4.40 -5.98 -22.31
N HIS A 57 4.08 -4.70 -22.09
CA HIS A 57 4.65 -3.60 -22.88
C HIS A 57 5.73 -2.80 -22.17
N PHE A 58 5.85 -2.93 -20.86
CA PHE A 58 6.70 -2.12 -19.99
C PHE A 58 7.52 -3.06 -19.10
N ALA A 59 8.41 -3.86 -19.70
CA ALA A 59 9.19 -4.87 -19.00
C ALA A 59 10.13 -4.28 -17.92
N ASP A 60 10.60 -3.04 -18.13
CA ASP A 60 11.44 -2.30 -17.19
C ASP A 60 10.68 -1.78 -15.95
N TYR A 61 9.35 -1.88 -15.96
CA TYR A 61 8.49 -1.37 -14.91
C TYR A 61 7.96 -2.51 -14.04
N ARG A 62 8.25 -2.43 -12.75
CA ARG A 62 7.72 -3.34 -11.74
C ARG A 62 6.31 -2.90 -11.36
N VAL A 63 5.33 -3.72 -11.73
CA VAL A 63 3.92 -3.48 -11.41
C VAL A 63 3.47 -4.35 -10.25
N THR A 64 3.09 -3.73 -9.15
CA THR A 64 2.55 -4.41 -7.95
C THR A 64 1.06 -4.15 -7.84
N ARG A 65 0.25 -5.21 -7.85
CA ARG A 65 -1.21 -5.11 -7.65
C ARG A 65 -1.54 -4.99 -6.16
N LYS A 66 -2.35 -3.99 -5.82
CA LYS A 66 -3.02 -3.85 -4.52
C LYS A 66 -4.53 -3.94 -4.71
N ALA A 67 -5.29 -3.92 -3.61
CA ALA A 67 -6.74 -4.12 -3.65
C ALA A 67 -7.47 -3.09 -4.54
N ASN A 68 -7.06 -1.82 -4.48
CA ASN A 68 -7.75 -0.71 -5.14
C ASN A 68 -6.87 0.08 -6.14
N HIS A 69 -5.61 -0.31 -6.32
CA HIS A 69 -4.66 0.41 -7.18
C HIS A 69 -3.53 -0.51 -7.66
N LEU A 70 -2.84 -0.07 -8.71
CA LEU A 70 -1.55 -0.62 -9.14
C LEU A 70 -0.45 0.34 -8.73
N LEU A 71 0.63 -0.18 -8.17
CA LEU A 71 1.87 0.57 -7.98
C LEU A 71 2.80 0.25 -9.13
N VAL A 72 3.31 1.30 -9.77
CA VAL A 72 4.32 1.21 -10.82
C VAL A 72 5.62 1.76 -10.27
N SER A 73 6.66 0.94 -10.36
CA SER A 73 8.01 1.27 -9.94
C SER A 73 8.99 1.01 -11.07
N LYS A 74 10.05 1.80 -11.16
CA LYS A 74 11.18 1.60 -12.07
C LYS A 74 12.45 1.70 -11.24
N GLN A 75 13.36 0.72 -11.36
CA GLN A 75 14.62 0.68 -10.59
C GLN A 75 14.40 0.93 -9.07
N ASP A 76 13.41 0.26 -8.48
CA ASP A 76 12.97 0.38 -7.08
C ASP A 76 12.44 1.78 -6.63
N LYS A 77 12.45 2.80 -7.50
CA LYS A 77 11.75 4.06 -7.31
C LYS A 77 10.27 3.91 -7.69
N LYS A 78 9.36 4.34 -6.82
CA LYS A 78 7.92 4.42 -7.15
C LYS A 78 7.71 5.63 -8.05
N ILE A 79 7.14 5.41 -9.23
CA ILE A 79 6.95 6.47 -10.22
C ILE A 79 5.47 6.82 -10.40
N ALA A 80 4.55 5.88 -10.16
CA ALA A 80 3.13 6.17 -10.29
C ALA A 80 2.28 5.20 -9.48
N MET A 81 1.12 5.69 -9.03
CA MET A 81 0.03 4.87 -8.53
C MET A 81 -1.17 5.00 -9.46
N ILE A 82 -1.64 3.88 -10.01
CA ILE A 82 -2.77 3.85 -10.94
C ILE A 82 -4.01 3.35 -10.22
N THR A 83 -5.07 4.16 -10.20
CA THR A 83 -6.40 3.76 -9.73
C THR A 83 -7.37 3.69 -10.91
N ILE A 84 -8.38 2.81 -10.81
CA ILE A 84 -9.45 2.75 -11.79
C ILE A 84 -10.78 2.87 -11.05
N ASP A 85 -11.32 4.08 -11.03
CA ASP A 85 -12.57 4.39 -10.33
C ASP A 85 -13.39 5.41 -11.15
N LYS A 86 -14.67 5.10 -11.37
CA LYS A 86 -15.62 5.95 -12.11
C LYS A 86 -16.19 7.11 -11.29
N LYS A 87 -16.09 7.05 -9.96
CA LYS A 87 -16.67 8.01 -9.00
C LYS A 87 -15.63 9.00 -8.49
N ILE A 88 -14.36 8.69 -8.61
CA ILE A 88 -13.27 9.60 -8.26
C ILE A 88 -13.08 10.57 -9.43
N ALA A 89 -13.30 11.87 -9.19
CA ALA A 89 -13.03 12.90 -10.18
C ALA A 89 -11.57 12.83 -10.67
N GLU A 90 -11.36 13.05 -11.97
CA GLU A 90 -10.03 13.21 -12.55
C GLU A 90 -9.30 14.33 -11.81
N GLY A 91 -8.22 13.99 -11.13
CA GLY A 91 -7.45 14.95 -10.35
C GLY A 91 -6.11 14.36 -9.95
N GLN A 92 -5.05 15.12 -10.18
CA GLN A 92 -3.68 14.79 -9.77
C GLN A 92 -3.61 14.79 -8.25
N ARG A 93 -3.93 13.66 -7.63
CA ARG A 93 -3.54 13.42 -6.24
C ARG A 93 -2.08 13.00 -6.27
N ARG A 94 -1.26 13.57 -5.41
CA ARG A 94 0.09 13.08 -5.16
C ARG A 94 0.08 12.38 -3.82
N LEU A 95 0.59 11.15 -3.76
CA LEU A 95 0.81 10.44 -2.50
C LEU A 95 2.29 10.62 -2.15
N GLY A 96 2.61 11.76 -1.51
CA GLY A 96 3.99 12.23 -1.38
C GLY A 96 4.52 12.68 -2.75
N ASP A 97 5.68 12.17 -3.16
CA ASP A 97 6.27 12.44 -4.49
C ASP A 97 5.69 11.59 -5.62
N VAL A 98 4.84 10.60 -5.30
CA VAL A 98 4.32 9.67 -6.31
C VAL A 98 3.01 10.22 -6.89
N PRO A 99 2.93 10.50 -8.21
CA PRO A 99 1.69 10.88 -8.86
C PRO A 99 0.68 9.75 -8.86
N VAL A 100 -0.58 10.09 -8.57
CA VAL A 100 -1.72 9.18 -8.63
C VAL A 100 -2.50 9.48 -9.90
N ILE A 101 -2.55 8.50 -10.80
CA ILE A 101 -3.25 8.58 -12.08
C ILE A 101 -4.55 7.78 -11.94
N ASN A 102 -5.69 8.47 -11.96
CA ASN A 102 -6.99 7.83 -11.94
C ASN A 102 -7.52 7.67 -13.37
N TYR A 103 -7.99 6.48 -13.71
CA TYR A 103 -8.70 6.23 -14.96
C TYR A 103 -10.16 5.84 -14.70
N HIS A 104 -11.07 6.28 -15.56
CA HIS A 104 -12.48 5.87 -15.48
C HIS A 104 -12.75 4.51 -16.16
N ARG A 105 -11.80 4.05 -17.00
CA ARG A 105 -11.86 2.79 -17.77
C ARG A 105 -10.45 2.21 -17.92
N ILE A 106 -10.34 1.01 -18.50
CA ILE A 106 -9.03 0.42 -18.83
C ILE A 106 -8.31 1.37 -19.80
N PRO A 107 -7.13 1.90 -19.44
CA PRO A 107 -6.40 2.81 -20.28
C PRO A 107 -5.77 2.09 -21.47
N SER A 108 -5.65 2.79 -22.59
CA SER A 108 -4.92 2.28 -23.75
C SER A 108 -3.41 2.33 -23.51
N ARG A 109 -2.65 1.57 -24.30
CA ARG A 109 -1.18 1.60 -24.25
C ARG A 109 -0.63 3.02 -24.39
N ALA A 110 -1.12 3.79 -25.36
CA ALA A 110 -0.66 5.15 -25.61
C ALA A 110 -0.91 6.08 -24.41
N GLN A 111 -2.07 5.94 -23.75
CA GLN A 111 -2.39 6.72 -22.55
C GLN A 111 -1.48 6.34 -21.36
N LEU A 112 -1.22 5.05 -21.17
CA LEU A 112 -0.28 4.58 -20.16
C LEU A 112 1.13 5.10 -20.42
N THR A 113 1.60 5.06 -21.67
CA THR A 113 2.93 5.55 -22.03
C THR A 113 3.06 7.04 -21.74
N ALA A 114 2.13 7.86 -22.22
CA ALA A 114 2.17 9.31 -22.01
C ALA A 114 2.16 9.66 -20.52
N ASN A 115 1.28 9.03 -19.74
CA ASN A 115 1.14 9.34 -18.32
C ASN A 115 2.29 8.80 -17.46
N LEU A 116 2.94 7.69 -17.87
CA LEU A 116 4.13 7.18 -17.19
C LEU A 116 5.39 7.97 -17.54
N GLN A 117 5.50 8.50 -18.77
CA GLN A 117 6.59 9.38 -19.17
C GLN A 117 6.54 10.74 -18.48
N ASP A 118 5.33 11.30 -18.29
CA ASP A 118 5.14 12.54 -17.51
C ASP A 118 5.47 12.36 -16.01
N ALA A 119 5.44 11.11 -15.53
CA ALA A 119 5.64 10.76 -14.13
C ALA A 119 7.08 10.34 -13.75
N GLU A 120 7.97 10.11 -14.72
CA GLU A 120 9.39 9.81 -14.49
C GLU A 120 10.20 11.05 -14.11
#